data_AF-A0A6A5A7J2-F1
#
_entry.id   AF-A0A6A5A7J2-F1
#
_cell.length_a   1.000
_cell.length_b   1.000
_cell.length_c   1.000
_cell.angle_alpha   90.00
_cell.angle_beta   90.00
_cell.angle_gamma   90.00
#
_symmetry.space_group_name_H-M   'P 1'
#
loop_
_entity.id
_entity.type
_entity.pdbx_description
1 polymer ?
#
loop_
_entity_poly.entity_id
_entity_poly.type
_entity_poly.pdbx_seq_one_letter_code
_entity_poly.pdbx_strand_id
1 'polypeptide(L)'
;MTGVQEGDLASPSVLRVGLEIENIGERVPSSKKRFSWRFVFADSEEVHTVTLEHSRVSSKKRVKLDGKPSYASESYTAGPWTFEFSVPCYPDVPFQVVIKDLPS
;
A
#
# COMPACT_ATOMS: atom_id res chain seq x y z
N MET A 1 21.33 -22.05 -33.07
CA MET A 1 20.55 -20.95 -32.47
C MET A 1 19.37 -21.57 -31.74
N THR A 2 19.47 -21.70 -30.43
CA THR A 2 18.34 -22.02 -29.57
C THR A 2 18.42 -21.02 -28.43
N GLY A 3 17.62 -19.97 -28.53
CA GLY A 3 17.50 -18.94 -27.51
C GLY A 3 16.98 -19.60 -26.24
N VAL A 4 17.76 -19.48 -25.17
CA VAL A 4 17.32 -19.81 -23.82
C VAL A 4 16.26 -18.78 -23.46
N GLN A 5 15.03 -19.23 -23.20
CA GLN A 5 13.97 -18.38 -22.67
C GLN A 5 14.48 -17.74 -21.38
N GLU A 6 14.54 -16.40 -21.37
CA GLU A 6 14.73 -15.61 -20.16
C GLU A 6 13.74 -16.08 -19.11
N GLY A 7 14.29 -16.39 -17.93
CA GLY A 7 13.59 -17.08 -16.86
C GLY A 7 12.28 -16.39 -16.53
N ASP A 8 11.27 -17.22 -16.36
CA ASP A 8 10.07 -16.95 -15.59
C ASP A 8 10.54 -16.60 -14.15
N LEU A 9 10.97 -15.35 -13.94
CA LEU A 9 11.28 -14.82 -12.63
C LEU A 9 9.96 -14.80 -11.87
N ALA A 10 9.70 -15.90 -11.17
CA ALA A 10 8.50 -16.09 -10.37
C ALA A 10 8.25 -14.82 -9.56
N SER A 11 7.14 -14.13 -9.86
CA SER A 11 6.78 -12.92 -9.14
C SER A 11 6.70 -13.26 -7.64
N PRO A 12 7.30 -12.44 -6.76
CA PRO A 12 7.32 -12.72 -5.33
C PRO A 12 5.89 -12.90 -4.83
N SER A 13 5.63 -14.05 -4.21
CA SER A 13 4.29 -14.37 -3.72
C SER A 13 4.07 -13.65 -2.39
N VAL A 14 3.05 -12.81 -2.33
CA VAL A 14 2.73 -11.98 -1.17
C VAL A 14 1.65 -12.66 -0.34
N LEU A 15 1.94 -12.90 0.93
CA LEU A 15 0.99 -13.44 1.90
C LEU A 15 0.47 -12.31 2.79
N ARG A 16 -0.85 -12.10 2.78
CA ARG A 16 -1.49 -11.12 3.66
C ARG A 16 -1.49 -11.64 5.09
N VAL A 17 -0.91 -10.86 6.00
CA VAL A 17 -0.88 -11.15 7.44
C VAL A 17 -2.09 -10.52 8.13
N GLY A 18 -2.44 -9.28 7.80
CA GLY A 18 -3.53 -8.59 8.49
C GLY A 18 -3.95 -7.26 7.88
N LEU A 19 -5.09 -6.75 8.36
CA LEU A 19 -5.57 -5.40 8.11
C LEU A 19 -6.13 -4.82 9.40
N GLU A 20 -5.60 -3.67 9.79
CA GLU A 20 -6.13 -2.85 10.88
C GLU A 20 -6.70 -1.55 10.32
N ILE A 21 -7.86 -1.14 10.86
CA ILE A 21 -8.55 0.08 10.45
C ILE A 21 -8.86 0.91 11.69
N GLU A 22 -8.36 2.14 11.73
CA GLU A 22 -8.45 3.01 12.90
C GLU A 22 -9.05 4.38 12.55
N ASN A 23 -9.74 4.97 13.52
CA ASN A 23 -10.16 6.37 13.51
C ASN A 23 -9.04 7.21 14.15
N ILE A 24 -8.40 8.09 13.37
CA ILE A 24 -7.24 8.88 13.81
C ILE A 24 -7.47 10.40 13.66
N GLY A 25 -8.73 10.82 13.56
CA GLY A 25 -9.07 12.24 13.50
C GLY A 25 -8.86 12.92 14.85
N GLU A 26 -8.12 14.02 14.86
CA GLU A 26 -7.77 14.74 16.10
C GLU A 26 -8.99 15.38 16.79
N ARG A 27 -9.81 16.12 16.03
CA ARG A 27 -11.02 16.77 16.56
C ARG A 27 -12.27 15.90 16.46
N VAL A 28 -12.43 15.21 15.34
CA VAL A 28 -13.55 14.30 15.07
C VAL A 28 -12.94 12.96 14.71
N PRO A 29 -13.03 11.92 15.58
CA PRO A 29 -12.33 10.65 15.36
C PRO A 29 -12.58 10.04 13.98
N SER A 30 -13.82 10.11 13.50
CA SER A 30 -14.24 9.55 12.22
C SER A 30 -13.82 10.38 10.99
N SER A 31 -13.22 11.56 11.17
CA SER A 31 -12.81 12.46 10.08
C SER A 31 -11.55 12.03 9.34
N LYS A 32 -10.74 11.16 9.95
CA LYS A 32 -9.53 10.61 9.35
C LYS A 32 -9.42 9.14 9.68
N LYS A 33 -9.13 8.33 8.68
CA LYS A 33 -8.94 6.89 8.78
C LYS A 33 -7.48 6.53 8.55
N ARG A 34 -6.99 5.55 9.30
CA ARG A 34 -5.74 4.85 9.02
C ARG A 34 -6.07 3.41 8.66
N PHE A 35 -5.48 2.92 7.59
CA PHE A 35 -5.51 1.52 7.19
C PHE A 35 -4.07 1.02 7.23
N SER A 36 -3.83 -0.08 7.94
CA SER A 36 -2.51 -0.70 8.05
C SER A 36 -2.61 -2.12 7.53
N TRP A 37 -2.07 -2.37 6.33
CA TRP A 37 -1.97 -3.69 5.74
C TRP A 37 -0.62 -4.29 6.06
N ARG A 38 -0.62 -5.45 6.72
CA ARG A 38 0.59 -6.23 7.00
C ARG A 38 0.70 -7.40 6.04
N PHE A 39 1.87 -7.61 5.49
CA PHE A 39 2.15 -8.73 4.57
C PHE A 39 3.58 -9.23 4.75
N VAL A 40 3.82 -10.45 4.28
CA VAL A 40 5.15 -11.08 4.16
C VAL A 40 5.30 -11.62 2.75
N PHE A 41 6.53 -11.81 2.29
CA PHE A 41 6.80 -12.58 1.08
C PHE A 41 6.93 -14.06 1.43
N ALA A 42 6.53 -15.00 0.56
CA ALA A 42 6.52 -16.41 0.93
C ALA A 42 7.92 -16.99 1.23
N ASP A 43 8.96 -16.34 0.72
CA ASP A 43 10.38 -16.63 0.92
C ASP A 43 11.05 -15.74 1.98
N SER A 44 10.28 -14.93 2.72
CA SER A 44 10.79 -14.05 3.78
C SER A 44 9.92 -14.06 5.04
N GLU A 45 10.56 -14.00 6.21
CA GLU A 45 9.88 -13.79 7.50
C GLU A 45 9.70 -12.30 7.83
N GLU A 46 10.25 -11.40 7.00
CA GLU A 46 10.14 -9.95 7.20
C GLU A 46 8.71 -9.48 6.97
N VAL A 47 8.13 -8.88 8.02
CA VAL A 47 6.78 -8.30 7.96
C VAL A 47 6.87 -6.86 7.48
N HIS A 48 6.29 -6.61 6.32
CA HIS A 48 6.12 -5.28 5.78
C HIS A 48 4.75 -4.71 6.13
N THR A 49 4.68 -3.40 6.30
CA THR A 49 3.44 -2.67 6.58
C THR A 49 3.25 -1.51 5.62
N VAL A 50 2.18 -1.56 4.83
CA VAL A 50 1.68 -0.40 4.09
C VAL A 50 0.62 0.31 4.91
N THR A 51 0.85 1.59 5.20
CA THR A 51 -0.11 2.43 5.90
C THR A 51 -0.70 3.47 4.95
N LEU A 52 -2.03 3.51 4.84
CA LEU A 52 -2.77 4.61 4.21
C LEU A 52 -3.42 5.47 5.30
N GLU A 53 -3.14 6.76 5.27
CA GLU A 53 -3.93 7.76 5.99
C GLU A 53 -4.82 8.54 5.02
N HIS A 54 -6.14 8.50 5.23
CA HIS A 54 -7.13 9.19 4.42
C HIS A 54 -7.90 10.19 5.28
N SER A 55 -7.90 11.47 4.89
CA SER A 55 -8.79 12.49 5.46
C SER A 55 -10.13 12.49 4.73
N ARG A 56 -11.24 12.19 5.41
CA ARG A 56 -12.58 12.19 4.79
C ARG A 56 -13.13 13.59 4.51
N VAL A 57 -12.52 14.61 5.12
CA VAL A 57 -12.91 16.02 4.94
C VAL A 57 -12.20 16.61 3.73
N SER A 58 -10.88 16.43 3.63
CA SER A 58 -10.08 17.00 2.53
C SER A 58 -9.84 16.02 1.37
N SER A 59 -10.22 14.76 1.53
CA SER A 59 -9.88 13.63 0.65
C SER A 59 -8.37 13.46 0.38
N LYS A 60 -7.51 14.08 1.21
CA LYS A 60 -6.06 13.90 1.11
C LYS A 60 -5.66 12.51 1.58
N LYS A 61 -4.69 11.92 0.87
CA LYS A 61 -4.19 10.57 1.09
C LYS A 61 -2.68 10.62 1.33
N ARG A 62 -2.18 9.82 2.27
CA ARG A 62 -0.73 9.64 2.51
C ARG A 62 -0.44 8.16 2.64
N VAL A 63 0.62 7.69 1.97
CA VAL A 63 1.06 6.31 2.04
C VAL A 63 2.46 6.24 2.60
N LYS A 64 2.67 5.23 3.45
CA LYS A 64 3.96 4.85 3.99
C LYS A 64 4.19 3.37 3.79
N LEU A 65 5.41 3.00 3.42
CA LEU A 65 5.91 1.63 3.49
C LEU A 65 6.88 1.55 4.66
N ASP A 66 6.63 0.64 5.61
CA ASP A 66 7.49 0.41 6.78
C ASP A 66 7.79 1.71 7.55
N GLY A 67 6.78 2.57 7.65
CA GLY A 67 6.86 3.88 8.31
C GLY A 67 7.53 4.98 7.47
N LYS A 68 8.22 4.64 6.37
CA LYS A 68 8.85 5.61 5.47
C LYS A 68 7.80 6.22 4.52
N PRO A 69 7.73 7.56 4.37
CA PRO A 69 6.82 8.20 3.42
C PRO A 69 7.11 7.76 1.99
N SER A 70 6.09 7.25 1.30
CA SER A 70 6.18 6.86 -0.10
C SER A 70 5.37 7.80 -0.99
N TYR A 71 4.26 8.33 -0.48
CA TYR A 71 3.41 9.27 -1.22
C TYR A 71 2.58 10.17 -0.31
N ALA A 72 2.29 11.37 -0.78
CA ALA A 72 1.30 12.26 -0.19
C ALA A 72 0.58 13.05 -1.30
N SER A 73 -0.74 13.11 -1.25
CA SER A 73 -1.50 14.02 -2.10
C SER A 73 -1.48 15.43 -1.49
N GLU A 74 -1.10 16.42 -2.30
CA GLU A 74 -1.08 17.83 -1.88
C GLU A 74 -2.46 18.47 -1.97
N SER A 75 -3.30 17.97 -2.89
CA SER A 75 -4.65 18.43 -3.20
C SER A 75 -5.71 17.35 -2.95
N TYR A 76 -6.98 17.73 -3.12
CA TYR A 76 -8.14 16.83 -3.04
C TYR A 76 -8.00 15.69 -4.07
N THR A 77 -8.18 14.44 -3.64
CA THR A 77 -8.04 13.26 -4.50
C THR A 77 -9.20 12.29 -4.29
N ALA A 78 -10.29 12.50 -5.03
CA ALA A 78 -11.45 11.60 -5.03
C ALA A 78 -11.19 10.31 -5.80
N GLY A 79 -12.02 9.30 -5.54
CA GLY A 79 -12.12 8.10 -6.35
C GLY A 79 -11.18 6.97 -5.90
N PRO A 80 -11.36 5.80 -6.55
CA PRO A 80 -10.43 4.69 -6.44
C PRO A 80 -9.02 5.16 -6.74
N TRP A 81 -8.06 4.63 -6.00
CA TRP A 81 -6.69 5.06 -6.11
C TRP A 81 -5.76 3.86 -6.15
N THR A 82 -4.91 3.84 -7.16
CA THR A 82 -3.81 2.88 -7.28
C THR A 82 -2.53 3.62 -6.91
N PHE A 83 -1.77 3.03 -6.01
CA PHE A 83 -0.45 3.52 -5.61
C PHE A 83 0.59 2.45 -5.88
N GLU A 84 1.55 2.77 -6.75
CA GLU A 84 2.68 1.90 -7.04
C GLU A 84 3.85 2.21 -6.11
N PHE A 85 4.53 1.18 -5.63
CA PHE A 85 5.70 1.29 -4.77
C PHE A 85 6.67 0.13 -4.99
N SER A 86 7.95 0.38 -4.73
CA SER A 86 8.97 -0.66 -4.69
C SER A 86 9.21 -1.09 -3.24
N VAL A 87 9.46 -2.37 -3.03
CA VAL A 87 9.92 -2.89 -1.73
C VAL A 87 11.42 -3.14 -1.83
N PRO A 88 12.26 -2.69 -0.87
CA PRO A 88 13.71 -2.76 -1.01
C PRO A 88 14.29 -4.16 -1.29
N CYS A 89 13.65 -5.23 -0.80
CA CYS A 89 14.07 -6.61 -1.05
C CYS A 89 13.68 -7.13 -2.45
N TYR A 90 12.79 -6.44 -3.17
CA TYR A 90 12.42 -6.70 -4.58
C TYR A 90 12.39 -5.38 -5.36
N PRO A 91 13.54 -4.73 -5.59
CA PRO A 91 13.60 -3.40 -6.18
C PRO A 91 13.07 -3.34 -7.63
N ASP A 92 13.19 -4.45 -8.36
CA ASP A 92 12.79 -4.57 -9.77
C ASP A 92 11.33 -5.02 -9.96
N VAL A 93 10.62 -5.31 -8.88
CA VAL A 93 9.21 -5.73 -8.92
C VAL A 93 8.32 -4.58 -8.43
N PRO A 94 7.48 -3.99 -9.29
CA PRO A 94 6.54 -2.97 -8.86
C PRO A 94 5.39 -3.61 -8.07
N PHE A 95 5.10 -3.08 -6.89
CA PHE A 95 3.93 -3.43 -6.11
C PHE A 95 2.86 -2.36 -6.24
N GLN A 96 1.60 -2.75 -6.08
CA GLN A 96 0.50 -1.80 -6.10
C GLN A 96 -0.45 -2.01 -4.92
N VAL A 97 -0.89 -0.90 -4.33
CA VAL A 97 -2.05 -0.86 -3.43
C VAL A 97 -3.20 -0.24 -4.20
N VAL A 98 -4.30 -0.99 -4.32
CA VAL A 98 -5.54 -0.53 -4.93
C VAL A 98 -6.55 -0.25 -3.83
N ILE A 99 -6.89 1.03 -3.66
CA ILE A 99 -7.91 1.50 -2.74
C ILE A 99 -9.16 1.76 -3.56
N LYS A 100 -10.20 0.98 -3.33
CA LYS A 100 -11.51 1.23 -3.92
C LYS A 100 -12.31 2.05 -2.92
N ASP A 101 -12.85 3.19 -3.36
CA ASP A 101 -13.85 3.88 -2.57
C ASP A 101 -15.06 2.94 -2.41
N LEU A 102 -15.57 2.81 -1.19
CA LEU A 102 -16.83 2.11 -0.98
C LEU A 102 -17.95 2.96 -1.59
N PRO A 103 -18.89 2.38 -2.34
CA PRO A 103 -20.08 3.11 -2.76
C PRO A 103 -20.80 3.66 -1.53
N SER A 104 -21.22 4.93 -1.64
CA SER A 104 -21.96 5.68 -0.62
C SER A 104 -23.26 5.01 -0.22
#